data_AF-A0A653IMH2-F1
#
_entry.id   AF-A0A653IMH2-F1
#
_cell.length_a   1.000
_cell.length_b   1.000
_cell.length_c   1.000
_cell.angle_alpha   90.00
_cell.angle_beta   90.00
_cell.angle_gamma   90.00
#
_symmetry.space_group_name_H-M   'P 1'
#
loop_
_entity.id
_entity.type
_entity.pdbx_description
1 polymer ?
#
loop_
_entity_poly.entity_id
_entity_poly.type
_entity_poly.pdbx_seq_one_letter_code
_entity_poly.pdbx_strand_id
1 'polypeptide(L)'
;MHIDETPLAPLTADTTGSNVTLESYDIAPEDQELADSITNFDPYNTPSPISGEGGFKTPERFTARMLPDGMRAEVEQKLVGIPAGEARDRKESELALEAMRKNSLGLRVRLGLGAGANAYQRAAFDLQRDLEKLQGEADGIMTQLGDVTRWDVVDDPDTGGKVNKPVYSVDGPNRRALELRHAEIVRHIGALDGVEGDRRLQRARYQAVQDHKAVQSQLRIMSAAKERAAGKLEEEEIERLASAFASNRRNHLG
;
A
#
# COMPACT_ATOMS: atom_id res chain seq x y z
N MET A 1 -45.33 31.87 28.91
CA MET A 1 -44.55 31.13 27.89
C MET A 1 -44.07 29.86 28.58
N HIS A 2 -44.82 28.77 28.46
CA HIS A 2 -44.41 27.48 29.01
C HIS A 2 -43.56 26.78 27.96
N ILE A 3 -42.34 26.42 28.34
CA ILE A 3 -41.44 25.60 27.53
C ILE A 3 -41.78 24.17 27.91
N ASP A 4 -42.40 23.45 26.97
CA ASP A 4 -42.76 22.05 27.13
C ASP A 4 -41.46 21.23 27.13
N GLU A 5 -40.98 20.84 28.31
CA GLU A 5 -39.86 19.91 28.50
C GLU A 5 -40.34 18.48 28.24
N THR A 6 -40.67 18.18 26.99
CA THR A 6 -40.86 16.79 26.57
C THR A 6 -39.48 16.15 26.41
N PRO A 7 -39.12 15.12 27.21
CA PRO A 7 -37.85 14.42 27.04
C PRO A 7 -37.85 13.73 25.67
N LEU A 8 -36.90 14.09 24.81
CA LEU A 8 -36.64 13.41 23.55
C LEU A 8 -36.41 11.92 23.85
N ALA A 9 -37.23 11.05 23.27
CA ALA A 9 -37.08 9.62 23.40
C ALA A 9 -35.66 9.20 22.96
N PRO A 10 -35.01 8.25 23.66
CA PRO A 10 -33.71 7.75 23.26
C PRO A 10 -33.80 7.18 21.85
N LEU A 11 -32.88 7.59 20.97
CA LEU A 11 -32.70 7.00 19.64
C LEU A 11 -32.30 5.53 19.81
N THR A 12 -33.28 4.63 19.80
CA THR A 12 -33.05 3.20 19.71
C THR A 12 -32.91 2.83 18.24
N ALA A 13 -31.72 2.36 17.84
CA ALA A 13 -31.51 1.83 16.50
C ALA A 13 -32.48 0.65 16.28
N ASP A 14 -33.32 0.75 15.24
CA ASP A 14 -34.20 -0.33 14.80
C ASP A 14 -33.32 -1.45 14.19
N THR A 15 -33.01 -2.47 14.99
CA THR A 15 -32.23 -3.63 14.57
C THR A 15 -33.11 -4.77 14.06
N THR A 16 -34.42 -4.57 13.97
CA THR A 16 -35.42 -5.64 13.75
C THR A 16 -35.62 -6.03 12.27
N GLY A 17 -34.74 -5.61 11.36
CA GLY A 17 -34.91 -5.90 9.92
C GLY A 17 -33.64 -5.95 9.07
N SER A 18 -32.44 -5.74 9.62
CA SER A 18 -31.21 -5.82 8.82
C SER A 18 -30.70 -7.26 8.75
N ASN A 19 -31.13 -8.02 7.75
CA ASN A 19 -30.44 -9.23 7.28
C ASN A 19 -29.09 -8.89 6.60
N VAL A 20 -28.34 -7.94 7.17
CA VAL A 20 -26.97 -7.67 6.77
C VAL A 20 -26.13 -8.71 7.50
N THR A 21 -26.01 -9.90 6.93
CA THR A 21 -24.90 -10.78 7.25
C THR A 21 -23.63 -10.05 6.82
N LEU A 22 -22.93 -9.45 7.79
CA LEU A 22 -21.59 -8.96 7.57
C LEU A 22 -20.76 -10.14 7.07
N GLU A 23 -20.19 -10.03 5.87
CA GLU A 23 -19.22 -11.01 5.39
C GLU A 23 -18.10 -11.12 6.45
N SER A 24 -17.95 -12.29 7.03
CA SER A 24 -16.81 -12.59 7.89
C SER A 24 -15.58 -12.71 7.00
N TYR A 25 -14.57 -11.89 7.27
CA TYR A 25 -13.23 -12.00 6.68
C TYR A 25 -12.29 -12.77 7.62
N ASP A 26 -12.86 -13.66 8.43
CA ASP A 26 -12.09 -14.48 9.34
C ASP A 26 -11.39 -15.58 8.57
N ILE A 27 -10.10 -15.75 8.85
CA ILE A 27 -9.26 -16.75 8.24
C ILE A 27 -9.33 -18.00 9.12
N ALA A 28 -9.60 -19.15 8.50
CA ALA A 28 -9.68 -20.41 9.21
C ALA A 28 -8.36 -20.69 9.96
N PRO A 29 -8.40 -21.29 11.17
CA PRO A 29 -7.20 -21.52 11.98
C PRO A 29 -6.08 -22.24 11.22
N GLU A 30 -6.43 -23.20 10.36
CA GLU A 30 -5.50 -23.96 9.52
C GLU A 30 -4.80 -23.12 8.44
N ASP A 31 -5.36 -21.97 8.05
CA ASP A 31 -4.80 -21.08 7.02
C ASP A 31 -3.98 -19.93 7.63
N GLN A 32 -3.82 -19.86 8.96
CA GLN A 32 -3.18 -18.70 9.61
C GLN A 32 -1.69 -18.57 9.29
N GLU A 33 -0.94 -19.68 9.22
CA GLU A 33 0.47 -19.64 8.84
C GLU A 33 0.66 -19.05 7.43
N LEU A 34 -0.23 -19.43 6.50
CA LEU A 34 -0.25 -18.86 5.15
C LEU A 34 -0.58 -17.37 5.19
N ALA A 35 -1.60 -16.99 5.96
CA ALA A 35 -2.03 -15.61 6.11
C ALA A 35 -0.95 -14.70 6.74
N ASP A 36 -0.15 -15.23 7.65
CA ASP A 36 0.99 -14.53 8.26
C ASP A 36 2.15 -14.38 7.27
N SER A 37 2.42 -15.42 6.47
CA SER A 37 3.43 -15.33 5.40
C SER A 37 3.07 -14.27 4.34
N ILE A 38 1.79 -14.11 4.03
CA ILE A 38 1.29 -13.07 3.11
C ILE A 38 1.49 -11.67 3.68
N THR A 39 1.36 -11.53 5.01
CA THR A 39 1.44 -10.24 5.71
C THR A 39 2.88 -9.79 5.89
N ASN A 40 3.80 -10.73 6.13
CA ASN A 40 5.23 -10.48 6.35
C ASN A 40 6.01 -10.37 5.03
N PHE A 41 5.62 -9.45 4.15
CA PHE A 41 6.33 -9.20 2.90
C PHE A 41 7.33 -8.05 3.00
N ASP A 42 8.44 -8.15 2.26
CA ASP A 42 9.36 -7.03 2.08
C ASP A 42 8.83 -6.07 0.99
N PRO A 43 8.49 -4.81 1.32
CA PRO A 43 7.97 -3.85 0.35
C PRO A 43 8.96 -3.55 -0.80
N TYR A 44 10.27 -3.74 -0.59
CA TYR A 44 11.28 -3.54 -1.64
C TYR A 44 11.33 -4.70 -2.64
N ASN A 45 10.91 -5.90 -2.24
CA ASN A 45 10.88 -7.09 -3.08
C ASN A 45 9.49 -7.36 -3.70
N THR A 46 8.57 -6.39 -3.61
CA THR A 46 7.26 -6.50 -4.24
C THR A 46 7.35 -6.39 -5.77
N PRO A 47 6.42 -7.01 -6.51
CA PRO A 47 6.36 -6.86 -7.97
C PRO A 47 6.23 -5.40 -8.39
N SER A 48 7.18 -4.93 -9.21
CA SER A 48 7.16 -3.58 -9.77
C SER A 48 6.26 -3.52 -11.01
N PRO A 49 5.51 -2.43 -11.23
CA PRO A 49 4.79 -2.22 -12.50
C PRO A 49 5.74 -1.86 -13.64
N ILE A 50 6.95 -1.39 -13.33
CA ILE A 50 8.00 -1.08 -14.31
C ILE A 50 8.97 -2.25 -14.35
N SER A 51 9.08 -2.90 -15.51
CA SER A 51 10.17 -3.81 -15.83
C SER A 51 11.35 -3.02 -16.39
N GLY A 52 12.46 -2.96 -15.66
CA GLY A 52 13.70 -2.41 -16.19
C GLY A 52 14.38 -3.41 -17.11
N GLU A 53 14.32 -3.19 -18.42
CA GLU A 53 15.19 -3.91 -19.36
C GLU A 53 16.58 -3.28 -19.31
N GLY A 54 17.53 -3.97 -18.67
CA GLY A 54 18.93 -3.56 -18.67
C GLY A 54 19.64 -3.86 -17.34
N GLY A 55 20.81 -4.50 -17.43
CA GLY A 55 21.69 -4.68 -16.27
C GLY A 55 22.25 -3.34 -15.82
N PHE A 56 21.65 -2.73 -14.80
CA PHE A 56 22.20 -1.55 -14.15
C PHE A 56 23.46 -1.96 -13.38
N LYS A 57 24.64 -1.46 -13.80
CA LYS A 57 25.87 -1.62 -13.01
C LYS A 57 25.78 -0.69 -11.81
N THR A 58 25.51 -1.26 -10.64
CA THR A 58 25.57 -0.54 -9.38
C THR A 58 27.02 -0.13 -9.07
N PRO A 59 27.27 1.15 -8.72
CA PRO A 59 28.59 1.58 -8.30
C PRO A 59 28.98 0.90 -6.98
N GLU A 60 30.29 0.81 -6.69
CA GLU A 60 30.79 0.24 -5.42
C GLU A 60 30.35 1.06 -4.19
N ARG A 61 30.11 2.37 -4.38
CA ARG A 61 29.61 3.28 -3.34
C ARG A 61 28.59 4.25 -3.91
N PHE A 62 27.52 4.48 -3.18
CA PHE A 62 26.58 5.55 -3.47
C PHE A 62 27.08 6.83 -2.80
N THR A 63 26.95 7.97 -3.48
CA THR A 63 27.35 9.28 -2.94
C THR A 63 26.19 10.25 -3.08
N ALA A 64 26.17 11.31 -2.27
CA ALA A 64 25.09 12.30 -2.29
C ALA A 64 24.95 12.97 -3.67
N ARG A 65 26.04 13.04 -4.44
CA ARG A 65 26.08 13.58 -5.82
C ARG A 65 25.26 12.77 -6.83
N MET A 66 25.00 11.50 -6.54
CA MET A 66 24.17 10.63 -7.39
C MET A 66 22.68 10.85 -7.16
N LEU A 67 22.31 11.64 -6.15
CA LEU A 67 20.92 11.93 -5.81
C LEU A 67 20.42 13.22 -6.50
N PRO A 68 19.10 13.34 -6.72
CA PRO A 68 18.48 14.61 -7.09
C PRO A 68 18.78 15.71 -6.07
N ASP A 69 18.80 16.96 -6.51
CA ASP A 69 19.26 18.12 -5.70
C ASP A 69 18.58 18.22 -4.32
N GLY A 70 17.27 17.95 -4.24
CA GLY A 70 16.54 17.98 -2.97
C GLY A 70 17.00 16.91 -1.97
N MET A 71 17.21 15.67 -2.42
CA MET A 71 17.68 14.58 -1.56
C MET A 71 19.16 14.73 -1.20
N ARG A 72 19.95 15.27 -2.14
CA ARG A 72 21.35 15.60 -1.89
C ARG A 72 21.48 16.56 -0.72
N ALA A 73 20.68 17.62 -0.68
CA ALA A 73 20.70 18.62 0.40
C ALA A 73 20.43 17.99 1.78
N GLU A 74 19.47 17.06 1.88
CA GLU A 74 19.19 16.34 3.14
C GLU A 74 20.37 15.49 3.61
N VAL A 75 21.00 14.75 2.68
CA VAL A 75 22.18 13.92 3.01
C VAL A 75 23.35 14.81 3.43
N GLU A 76 23.61 15.89 2.69
CA GLU A 76 24.67 16.85 3.03
C GLU A 76 24.46 17.49 4.40
N GLN A 77 23.22 17.85 4.73
CA GLN A 77 22.86 18.39 6.04
C GLN A 77 23.14 17.39 7.17
N LYS A 78 22.84 16.10 6.98
CA LYS A 78 23.14 15.03 7.95
C LYS A 78 24.64 14.73 8.08
N LEU A 79 25.45 15.13 7.10
CA LEU A 79 26.91 15.00 7.13
C LEU A 79 27.62 16.21 7.76
N VAL A 80 26.88 17.29 8.08
CA VAL A 80 27.43 18.46 8.77
C VAL A 80 27.98 18.03 10.14
N GLY A 81 29.22 18.40 10.42
CA GLY A 81 29.90 18.04 11.67
C GLY A 81 30.67 16.72 11.64
N ILE A 82 30.60 15.95 10.55
CA ILE A 82 31.43 14.74 10.38
C ILE A 82 32.74 15.13 9.67
N PRO A 83 33.92 14.92 10.29
CA PRO A 83 35.22 15.22 9.68
C PRO A 83 35.43 14.43 8.39
N ALA A 84 36.14 15.02 7.41
CA ALA A 84 36.49 14.31 6.18
C ALA A 84 37.38 13.09 6.48
N GLY A 85 37.09 11.96 5.82
CA GLY A 85 37.79 10.70 6.01
C GLY A 85 36.87 9.49 5.80
N GLU A 86 37.41 8.29 6.00
CA GLU A 86 36.72 7.04 5.69
C GLU A 86 35.37 6.88 6.44
N ALA A 87 35.29 7.38 7.68
CA ALA A 87 34.06 7.36 8.46
C ALA A 87 32.95 8.20 7.82
N ARG A 88 33.30 9.36 7.24
CA ARG A 88 32.35 10.21 6.50
C ARG A 88 31.91 9.56 5.21
N ASP A 89 32.83 8.98 4.45
CA ASP A 89 32.52 8.33 3.17
C ASP A 89 31.56 7.14 3.36
N ARG A 90 31.78 6.33 4.41
CA ARG A 90 30.86 5.25 4.77
C ARG A 90 29.49 5.79 5.14
N LYS A 91 29.45 6.85 5.96
CA LYS A 91 28.19 7.47 6.40
C LYS A 91 27.42 8.11 5.25
N GLU A 92 28.12 8.77 4.32
CA GLU A 92 27.53 9.31 3.11
C GLU A 92 26.89 8.20 2.28
N SER A 93 27.59 7.07 2.08
CA SER A 93 27.05 5.95 1.31
C SER A 93 25.84 5.30 1.98
N GLU A 94 25.82 5.18 3.31
CA GLU A 94 24.65 4.71 4.05
C GLU A 94 23.44 5.62 3.83
N LEU A 95 23.63 6.93 4.03
CA LEU A 95 22.57 7.93 3.91
C LEU A 95 22.06 8.06 2.48
N ALA A 96 22.96 7.98 1.49
CA ALA A 96 22.58 8.01 0.08
C ALA A 96 21.74 6.77 -0.29
N LEU A 97 22.14 5.59 0.18
CA LEU A 97 21.37 4.36 -0.05
C LEU A 97 20.00 4.42 0.64
N GLU A 98 19.93 4.94 1.86
CA GLU A 98 18.68 5.15 2.59
C GLU A 98 17.74 6.10 1.82
N ALA A 99 18.26 7.22 1.33
CA ALA A 99 17.50 8.18 0.52
C ALA A 99 16.97 7.54 -0.78
N MET A 100 17.81 6.76 -1.48
CA MET A 100 17.40 6.04 -2.68
C MET A 100 16.31 5.00 -2.39
N ARG A 101 16.43 4.25 -1.29
CA ARG A 101 15.43 3.27 -0.86
C ARG A 101 14.11 3.96 -0.52
N LYS A 102 14.13 5.02 0.29
CA LYS A 102 12.94 5.81 0.64
C LYS A 102 12.26 6.35 -0.62
N ASN A 103 13.02 6.90 -1.56
CA ASN A 103 12.47 7.40 -2.83
C ASN A 103 11.87 6.26 -3.69
N SER A 104 12.55 5.13 -3.80
CA SER A 104 12.07 3.95 -4.53
C SER A 104 10.75 3.44 -3.95
N LEU A 105 10.63 3.38 -2.63
CA LEU A 105 9.40 3.00 -1.95
C LEU A 105 8.28 4.01 -2.22
N GLY A 106 8.54 5.31 -2.08
CA GLY A 106 7.55 6.35 -2.37
C GLY A 106 7.13 6.39 -3.85
N LEU A 107 8.01 6.00 -4.78
CA LEU A 107 7.62 5.80 -6.18
C LEU A 107 6.71 4.58 -6.35
N ARG A 108 6.98 3.47 -5.67
CA ARG A 108 6.12 2.27 -5.71
C ARG A 108 4.74 2.53 -5.12
N VAL A 109 4.66 3.29 -4.03
CA VAL A 109 3.37 3.74 -3.45
C VAL A 109 2.57 4.53 -4.48
N ARG A 110 3.19 5.52 -5.13
CA ARG A 110 2.50 6.38 -6.10
C ARG A 110 2.11 5.65 -7.40
N LEU A 111 2.99 4.79 -7.92
CA LEU A 111 2.76 4.07 -9.18
C LEU A 111 1.93 2.79 -9.00
N GLY A 112 1.82 2.28 -7.77
CA GLY A 112 1.19 1.00 -7.48
C GLY A 112 2.12 -0.19 -7.74
N LEU A 113 1.58 -1.40 -7.54
CA LEU A 113 2.30 -2.65 -7.72
C LEU A 113 2.00 -3.30 -9.07
N GLY A 114 2.93 -4.15 -9.53
CA GLY A 114 2.81 -4.91 -10.77
C GLY A 114 1.81 -6.07 -10.70
N ALA A 115 1.55 -6.69 -11.85
CA ALA A 115 0.54 -7.74 -12.00
C ALA A 115 0.76 -8.97 -11.08
N GLY A 116 2.01 -9.26 -10.70
CA GLY A 116 2.34 -10.38 -9.81
C GLY A 116 2.03 -10.15 -8.33
N ALA A 117 1.63 -8.93 -7.92
CA ALA A 117 1.36 -8.65 -6.51
C ALA A 117 0.02 -9.25 -6.08
N ASN A 118 -0.01 -9.84 -4.89
CA ASN A 118 -1.24 -10.41 -4.30
C ASN A 118 -2.19 -9.29 -3.81
N ALA A 119 -3.42 -9.67 -3.48
CA ALA A 119 -4.46 -8.72 -3.05
C ALA A 119 -4.05 -7.90 -1.81
N TYR A 120 -3.40 -8.52 -0.82
CA TYR A 120 -2.95 -7.85 0.40
C TYR A 120 -1.90 -6.78 0.13
N GLN A 121 -0.86 -7.13 -0.64
CA GLN A 121 0.21 -6.20 -1.02
C GLN A 121 -0.34 -4.99 -1.76
N ARG A 122 -1.27 -5.20 -2.71
CA ARG A 122 -1.93 -4.10 -3.44
C ARG A 122 -2.70 -3.20 -2.49
N ALA A 123 -3.51 -3.78 -1.61
CA ALA A 123 -4.28 -3.01 -0.64
C ALA A 123 -3.41 -2.19 0.31
N ALA A 124 -2.27 -2.73 0.76
CA ALA A 124 -1.32 -2.02 1.62
C ALA A 124 -0.69 -0.82 0.90
N PHE A 125 -0.24 -0.99 -0.35
CA PHE A 125 0.31 0.12 -1.13
C PHE A 125 -0.73 1.15 -1.53
N ASP A 126 -1.94 0.72 -1.89
CA ASP A 126 -3.02 1.66 -2.23
C ASP A 126 -3.45 2.46 -0.99
N LEU A 127 -3.53 1.84 0.20
CA LEU A 127 -3.84 2.53 1.45
C LEU A 127 -2.78 3.60 1.74
N GLN A 128 -1.50 3.25 1.63
CA GLN A 128 -0.40 4.20 1.81
C GLN A 128 -0.47 5.36 0.80
N ARG A 129 -0.84 5.09 -0.45
CA ARG A 129 -1.01 6.12 -1.49
C ARG A 129 -2.15 7.07 -1.14
N ASP A 130 -3.26 6.54 -0.66
CA ASP A 130 -4.43 7.33 -0.28
C ASP A 130 -4.09 8.24 0.91
N LEU A 131 -3.33 7.73 1.89
CA LEU A 131 -2.79 8.50 3.01
C LEU A 131 -1.84 9.61 2.54
N GLU A 132 -0.86 9.31 1.69
CA GLU A 132 0.09 10.31 1.16
C GLU A 132 -0.63 11.44 0.41
N LYS A 133 -1.66 11.10 -0.37
CA LYS A 133 -2.47 12.09 -1.09
C LYS A 133 -3.22 13.02 -0.14
N LEU A 134 -3.84 12.47 0.91
CA LEU A 134 -4.56 13.24 1.91
C LEU A 134 -3.62 14.12 2.74
N GLN A 135 -2.45 13.60 3.12
CA GLN A 135 -1.42 14.36 3.83
C GLN A 135 -0.93 15.53 2.97
N GLY A 136 -0.62 15.29 1.69
CA GLY A 136 -0.22 16.36 0.77
C GLY A 136 -1.30 17.43 0.57
N GLU A 137 -2.59 17.04 0.55
CA GLU A 137 -3.70 17.99 0.51
C GLU A 137 -3.80 18.81 1.81
N ALA A 138 -3.65 18.17 2.98
CA ALA A 138 -3.65 18.83 4.27
C ALA A 138 -2.50 19.85 4.40
N ASP A 139 -1.28 19.46 4.02
CA ASP A 139 -0.10 20.32 4.04
C ASP A 139 -0.28 21.52 3.09
N GLY A 140 -0.87 21.29 1.91
CA GLY A 140 -1.20 22.34 0.96
C GLY A 140 -2.20 23.35 1.53
N ILE A 141 -3.26 22.87 2.20
CA ILE A 141 -4.23 23.73 2.87
C ILE A 141 -3.59 24.51 4.01
N MET A 142 -2.78 23.86 4.85
CA MET A 142 -2.09 24.53 5.96
C MET A 142 -1.13 25.61 5.46
N THR A 143 -0.45 25.35 4.33
CA THR A 143 0.38 26.35 3.65
C THR A 143 -0.45 27.56 3.21
N GLN A 144 -1.62 27.33 2.59
CA GLN A 144 -2.53 28.42 2.18
C GLN A 144 -3.08 29.21 3.36
N LEU A 145 -3.41 28.53 4.46
CA LEU A 145 -3.91 29.16 5.69
C LEU A 145 -2.83 29.99 6.42
N GLY A 146 -1.56 29.61 6.26
CA GLY A 146 -0.41 30.29 6.87
C GLY A 146 0.22 31.37 5.99
N ASP A 147 -0.18 31.49 4.74
CA ASP A 147 0.39 32.43 3.79
C ASP A 147 0.00 33.88 4.11
N VAL A 148 1.01 34.75 4.23
CA VAL A 148 0.87 36.15 4.64
C VAL A 148 1.19 37.04 3.44
N THR A 149 0.18 37.76 2.93
CA THR A 149 0.35 38.63 1.76
C THR A 149 1.09 39.93 2.11
N ARG A 150 0.81 40.51 3.27
CA ARG A 150 1.48 41.73 3.73
C ARG A 150 1.42 41.86 5.25
N TRP A 151 2.20 42.78 5.77
CA TRP A 151 2.21 43.14 7.19
C TRP A 151 1.71 44.57 7.34
N ASP A 152 0.59 44.74 8.04
CA ASP A 152 0.02 46.05 8.31
C ASP A 152 0.54 46.53 9.68
N VAL A 153 0.94 47.79 9.78
CA VAL A 153 1.36 48.40 11.04
C VAL A 153 0.11 48.92 11.75
N VAL A 154 -0.16 48.40 12.93
CA VAL A 154 -1.34 48.74 13.73
C VAL A 154 -0.89 49.20 15.11
N ASP A 155 -1.60 50.15 15.71
CA ASP A 155 -1.33 50.58 17.07
C ASP A 155 -1.87 49.51 18.04
N ASP A 156 -1.02 49.06 18.95
CA ASP A 156 -1.34 48.11 20.02
C ASP A 156 -2.22 48.83 21.07
N PRO A 157 -3.46 48.37 21.31
CA PRO A 157 -4.37 49.01 22.25
C PRO A 157 -3.89 48.93 23.71
N ASP A 158 -3.03 47.97 24.05
CA ASP A 158 -2.58 47.75 25.44
C ASP A 158 -1.29 48.51 25.76
N THR A 159 -0.39 48.67 24.79
CA THR A 159 0.92 49.31 24.99
C THR A 159 1.06 50.68 24.32
N GLY A 160 0.15 51.04 23.40
CA GLY A 160 0.24 52.25 22.58
C GLY A 160 1.39 52.23 21.56
N GLY A 161 2.13 51.13 21.46
CA GLY A 161 3.22 50.93 20.52
C GLY A 161 2.73 50.45 19.15
N LYS A 162 3.52 50.67 18.10
CA LYS A 162 3.23 50.13 16.77
C LYS A 162 3.64 48.67 16.67
N VAL A 163 2.72 47.80 16.31
CA VAL A 163 2.95 46.37 16.08
C VAL A 163 2.64 45.98 14.64
N ASN A 164 3.42 45.06 14.08
CA ASN A 164 3.16 44.50 12.76
C ASN A 164 2.14 43.37 12.89
N LYS A 165 0.99 43.52 12.23
CA LYS A 165 -0.05 42.49 12.15
C LYS A 165 0.00 41.80 10.78
N PRO A 166 0.08 40.46 10.73
CA PRO A 166 0.03 39.74 9.47
C PRO A 166 -1.37 39.85 8.85
N VAL A 167 -1.41 40.13 7.55
CA VAL A 167 -2.61 40.03 6.72
C VAL A 167 -2.48 38.76 5.89
N TYR A 168 -3.28 37.75 6.22
CA TYR A 168 -3.28 36.46 5.54
C TYR A 168 -3.84 36.58 4.12
N SER A 169 -3.36 35.74 3.21
CA SER A 169 -3.84 35.68 1.82
C SER A 169 -5.28 35.16 1.72
N VAL A 170 -5.71 34.36 2.70
CA VAL A 170 -7.07 33.85 2.81
C VAL A 170 -7.68 34.25 4.15
N ASP A 171 -8.85 34.89 4.11
CA ASP A 171 -9.59 35.33 5.30
C ASP A 171 -11.11 35.08 5.15
N GLY A 172 -11.86 35.24 6.24
CA GLY A 172 -13.32 35.20 6.28
C GLY A 172 -13.91 33.83 5.88
N PRO A 173 -14.99 33.80 5.06
CA PRO A 173 -15.65 32.55 4.67
C PRO A 173 -14.74 31.54 3.97
N ASN A 174 -13.78 32.00 3.16
CA ASN A 174 -12.86 31.13 2.43
C ASN A 174 -11.89 30.44 3.39
N ARG A 175 -11.40 31.17 4.39
CA ARG A 175 -10.55 30.60 5.44
C ARG A 175 -11.31 29.51 6.20
N ARG A 176 -12.55 29.79 6.61
CA ARG A 176 -13.40 28.82 7.30
C ARG A 176 -13.66 27.57 6.46
N ALA A 177 -13.85 27.70 5.15
CA ALA A 177 -14.02 26.57 4.25
C ALA A 177 -12.77 25.68 4.19
N LEU A 178 -11.58 26.29 4.11
CA LEU A 178 -10.30 25.57 4.15
C LEU A 178 -10.08 24.86 5.50
N GLU A 179 -10.40 25.51 6.62
CA GLU A 179 -10.31 24.89 7.95
C GLU A 179 -11.26 23.69 8.10
N LEU A 180 -12.48 23.79 7.58
CA LEU A 180 -13.43 22.67 7.54
C LEU A 180 -12.91 21.52 6.67
N ARG A 181 -12.38 21.83 5.48
CA ARG A 181 -11.79 20.84 4.58
C ARG A 181 -10.59 20.15 5.22
N HIS A 182 -9.72 20.90 5.90
CA HIS A 182 -8.61 20.33 6.65
C HIS A 182 -9.10 19.37 7.75
N ALA A 183 -10.11 19.76 8.53
CA ALA A 183 -10.70 18.90 9.55
C ALA A 183 -11.34 17.62 8.96
N GLU A 184 -11.97 17.71 7.78
CA GLU A 184 -12.47 16.54 7.04
C GLU A 184 -11.34 15.59 6.64
N ILE A 185 -10.25 16.12 6.09
CA ILE A 185 -9.09 15.34 5.69
C ILE A 185 -8.47 14.62 6.89
N VAL A 186 -8.29 15.32 8.02
CA VAL A 186 -7.76 14.72 9.25
C VAL A 186 -8.65 13.57 9.75
N ARG A 187 -9.97 13.73 9.68
CA ARG A 187 -10.90 12.63 10.01
C ARG A 187 -10.75 11.45 9.06
N HIS A 188 -10.57 11.70 7.76
CA HIS A 188 -10.41 10.66 6.76
C HIS A 188 -9.08 9.91 6.94
N ILE A 189 -7.98 10.62 7.20
CA ILE A 189 -6.70 10.01 7.58
C ILE A 189 -6.90 9.11 8.81
N GLY A 190 -7.55 9.61 9.86
CA GLY A 190 -7.82 8.81 11.06
C GLY A 190 -8.71 7.57 10.81
N ALA A 191 -9.62 7.62 9.82
CA ALA A 191 -10.41 6.46 9.43
C ALA A 191 -9.53 5.41 8.72
N LEU A 192 -8.69 5.85 7.77
CA LEU A 192 -7.77 5.01 7.02
C LEU A 192 -6.64 4.42 7.88
N ASP A 193 -6.16 5.14 8.90
CA ASP A 193 -5.19 4.63 9.88
C ASP A 193 -5.83 3.73 10.96
N GLY A 194 -7.16 3.65 10.98
CA GLY A 194 -7.92 2.87 11.97
C GLY A 194 -8.83 1.82 11.31
N VAL A 195 -10.09 1.81 11.75
CA VAL A 195 -11.07 0.75 11.44
C VAL A 195 -11.25 0.53 9.94
N GLU A 196 -11.24 1.58 9.12
CA GLU A 196 -11.43 1.44 7.68
C GLU A 196 -10.22 0.81 7.00
N GLY A 197 -9.01 1.25 7.35
CA GLY A 197 -7.77 0.65 6.88
C GLY A 197 -7.63 -0.81 7.30
N ASP A 198 -7.86 -1.10 8.58
CA ASP A 198 -7.82 -2.46 9.12
C ASP A 198 -8.79 -3.38 8.39
N ARG A 199 -10.03 -2.92 8.17
CA ARG A 199 -11.04 -3.71 7.44
C ARG A 199 -10.63 -3.95 5.98
N ARG A 200 -10.06 -2.94 5.31
CA ARG A 200 -9.57 -3.04 3.94
C ARG A 200 -8.44 -4.07 3.85
N LEU A 201 -7.48 -4.01 4.78
CA LEU A 201 -6.37 -4.95 4.86
C LEU A 201 -6.83 -6.37 5.22
N GLN A 202 -7.75 -6.52 6.16
CA GLN A 202 -8.31 -7.81 6.55
C GLN A 202 -9.03 -8.49 5.37
N ARG A 203 -9.88 -7.75 4.65
CA ARG A 203 -10.53 -8.23 3.44
C ARG A 203 -9.51 -8.66 2.38
N ALA A 204 -8.47 -7.86 2.18
CA ALA A 204 -7.42 -8.17 1.20
C ALA A 204 -6.55 -9.37 1.62
N ARG A 205 -6.29 -9.55 2.92
CA ARG A 205 -5.60 -10.71 3.50
C ARG A 205 -6.41 -11.97 3.25
N TYR A 206 -7.71 -11.93 3.53
CA TYR A 206 -8.63 -13.02 3.24
C TYR A 206 -8.62 -13.39 1.74
N GLN A 207 -8.76 -12.40 0.86
CA GLN A 207 -8.74 -12.63 -0.59
C GLN A 207 -7.41 -13.27 -1.05
N ALA A 208 -6.28 -12.76 -0.55
CA ALA A 208 -4.97 -13.30 -0.92
C ALA A 208 -4.79 -14.77 -0.49
N VAL A 209 -5.33 -15.16 0.66
CA VAL A 209 -5.36 -16.56 1.11
C VAL A 209 -6.21 -17.41 0.17
N GLN A 210 -7.42 -16.95 -0.18
CA GLN A 210 -8.30 -17.68 -1.11
C GLN A 210 -7.66 -17.84 -2.49
N ASP A 211 -7.05 -16.79 -3.03
CA ASP A 211 -6.36 -16.81 -4.31
C ASP A 211 -5.20 -17.82 -4.29
N HIS A 212 -4.40 -17.83 -3.22
CA HIS A 212 -3.30 -18.76 -3.08
C HIS A 212 -3.78 -20.23 -3.01
N LYS A 213 -4.84 -20.50 -2.26
CA LYS A 213 -5.47 -21.83 -2.20
C LYS A 213 -6.01 -22.27 -3.55
N ALA A 214 -6.65 -21.35 -4.29
CA ALA A 214 -7.16 -21.62 -5.63
C ALA A 214 -6.03 -21.97 -6.60
N VAL A 215 -4.92 -21.23 -6.59
CA VAL A 215 -3.73 -21.53 -7.42
C VAL A 215 -3.15 -22.90 -7.06
N GLN A 216 -2.99 -23.22 -5.77
CA GLN A 216 -2.49 -24.53 -5.36
C GLN A 216 -3.42 -25.67 -5.79
N SER A 217 -4.74 -25.49 -5.67
CA SER A 217 -5.73 -26.46 -6.13
C SER A 217 -5.63 -26.69 -7.63
N GLN A 218 -5.55 -25.63 -8.42
CA GLN A 218 -5.37 -25.71 -9.88
C GLN A 218 -4.09 -26.44 -10.25
N LEU A 219 -2.96 -26.14 -9.58
CA LEU A 219 -1.70 -26.84 -9.82
C LEU A 219 -1.79 -28.34 -9.53
N ARG A 220 -2.46 -28.74 -8.43
CA ARG A 220 -2.70 -30.16 -8.09
C ARG A 220 -3.60 -30.85 -9.12
N ILE A 221 -4.64 -30.18 -9.60
CA ILE A 221 -5.53 -30.72 -10.64
C ILE A 221 -4.73 -30.89 -11.94
N MET A 222 -3.92 -29.91 -12.32
CA MET A 222 -3.09 -29.98 -13.52
C MET A 222 -2.02 -31.07 -13.43
N SER A 223 -1.41 -31.28 -12.26
CA SER A 223 -0.44 -32.38 -12.08
C SER A 223 -1.12 -33.75 -12.18
N ALA A 224 -2.24 -33.94 -11.48
CA ALA A 224 -3.00 -35.19 -11.55
C ALA A 224 -3.55 -35.47 -12.96
N ALA A 225 -3.98 -34.42 -13.68
CA ALA A 225 -4.40 -34.54 -15.07
C ALA A 225 -3.26 -34.96 -15.99
N LYS A 226 -2.04 -34.42 -15.80
CA LYS A 226 -0.84 -34.83 -16.55
C LYS A 226 -0.48 -36.29 -16.28
N GLU A 227 -0.47 -36.71 -15.02
CA GLU A 227 -0.19 -38.09 -14.64
C GLU A 227 -1.23 -39.06 -15.24
N ARG A 228 -2.52 -38.73 -15.15
CA ARG A 228 -3.59 -39.53 -15.72
C ARG A 228 -3.53 -39.59 -17.26
N ALA A 229 -3.11 -38.50 -17.90
CA ALA A 229 -2.90 -38.48 -19.35
C ALA A 229 -1.73 -39.38 -19.75
N ALA A 230 -0.62 -39.36 -19.03
CA ALA A 230 0.51 -40.25 -19.26
C ALA A 230 0.12 -41.73 -19.09
N GLY A 231 -0.59 -42.07 -18.01
CA GLY A 231 -1.06 -43.45 -17.77
C GLY A 231 -2.00 -43.97 -18.87
N LYS A 232 -2.88 -43.13 -19.42
CA LYS A 232 -3.74 -43.51 -20.55
C LYS A 232 -2.93 -43.82 -21.81
N LEU A 233 -1.90 -43.03 -22.11
CA LEU A 233 -1.03 -43.29 -23.26
C LEU A 233 -0.28 -44.62 -23.11
N GLU A 234 0.14 -44.95 -21.89
CA GLU A 234 0.76 -46.26 -21.60
C GLU A 234 -0.24 -47.41 -21.76
N GLU A 235 -1.47 -47.27 -21.25
CA GLU A 235 -2.54 -48.26 -21.43
C GLU A 235 -2.90 -48.49 -22.90
N GLU A 236 -3.07 -47.41 -23.68
CA GLU A 236 -3.34 -47.48 -25.12
C GLU A 236 -2.22 -48.20 -25.88
N GLU A 237 -0.96 -47.95 -25.54
CA GLU A 237 0.18 -48.63 -26.15
C GLU A 237 0.23 -50.12 -25.77
N ILE A 238 -0.07 -50.46 -24.51
CA ILE A 238 -0.17 -51.86 -24.05
C ILE A 238 -1.29 -52.59 -24.80
N GLU A 239 -2.48 -51.99 -24.93
CA GLU A 239 -3.60 -52.58 -25.67
C GLU A 239 -3.29 -52.77 -27.16
N ARG A 240 -2.61 -51.79 -27.77
CA ARG A 240 -2.15 -51.87 -29.16
C ARG A 240 -1.18 -53.03 -29.36
N LEU A 241 -0.19 -53.18 -28.48
CA LEU A 241 0.77 -54.28 -28.52
C LEU A 241 0.09 -55.63 -28.27
N ALA A 242 -0.78 -55.72 -27.26
CA ALA A 242 -1.53 -56.94 -26.94
C ALA A 242 -2.40 -57.41 -28.12
N SER A 243 -3.07 -56.48 -28.80
CA SER A 243 -3.88 -56.76 -29.99
C SER A 243 -3.02 -57.25 -31.17
N ALA A 244 -1.84 -56.66 -31.37
CA ALA A 244 -0.88 -57.11 -32.38
C ALA A 244 -0.38 -58.54 -32.09
N PHE A 245 -0.04 -58.85 -30.83
CA PHE A 245 0.37 -60.21 -30.43
C PHE A 245 -0.77 -61.23 -30.59
N ALA A 246 -2.00 -60.89 -30.21
CA ALA A 246 -3.16 -61.76 -30.36
C ALA A 246 -3.43 -62.09 -31.85
N SER A 247 -3.28 -61.10 -32.73
CA SER A 247 -3.47 -61.27 -34.18
C SER A 247 -2.38 -62.17 -34.79
N ASN A 248 -1.11 -61.94 -34.44
CA ASN A 248 0.00 -62.79 -34.90
C ASN A 248 -0.10 -64.23 -34.41
N ARG A 249 -0.59 -64.45 -33.18
CA ARG A 249 -0.77 -65.81 -32.62
C ARG A 249 -1.88 -66.59 -33.32
N ARG A 250 -2.96 -65.93 -33.77
CA ARG A 250 -4.01 -66.58 -34.58
C ARG A 250 -3.51 -67.03 -35.95
N ASN A 251 -2.64 -66.24 -36.59
CA ASN A 251 -2.09 -66.56 -37.90
C ASN A 251 -1.07 -67.72 -37.89
N HIS A 252 -0.51 -68.05 -36.72
CA HIS A 252 0.45 -69.16 -36.58
C HIS A 252 -0.17 -70.51 -36.20
N LEU A 253 -1.47 -70.55 -35.89
CA LEU A 253 -2.20 -71.75 -35.45
C LEU A 253 -3.26 -72.23 -36.47
N GLY A 254 -3.38 -71.57 -37.62
CA GLY A 254 -4.18 -72.01 -38.77
C GLY A 254 -3.26 -72.47 -39.90
#